data_AF-A0AA46WRR6-F1
#
_entry.id   AF-A0AA46WRR6-F1
#
_cell.length_a   1.000
_cell.length_b   1.000
_cell.length_c   1.000
_cell.angle_alpha   90.00
_cell.angle_beta   90.00
_cell.angle_gamma   90.00
#
_symmetry.space_group_name_H-M   'P 1'
#
loop_
_entity.id
_entity.type
_entity.pdbx_description
1 polymer ?
#
loop_
_entity_poly.entity_id
_entity_poly.type
_entity_poly.pdbx_seq_one_letter_code
_entity_poly.pdbx_strand_id
1 'polypeptide(L)'
;MTENSYEQIAAVVITEASNIDPRFGKQIPNEKQLHGRVRSWAKVFERNGAVWPQEALDAVYAHYERADAFPIMPGDVIEYCAKQPVASSREHVSWWLDRWAQHPWSTAIEEKVGRPIPQLEPDSNDTADAPRLIEKRRAFIDEQRDFFIDQIIANADRKAITR
;
A
#
# COMPACT_ATOMS: atom_id res chain seq x y z
N MET A 1 -3.04 0.01 9.00
CA MET A 1 -2.18 -1.18 9.19
C MET A 1 -1.71 -1.20 10.63
N THR A 2 -1.88 -2.31 11.35
CA THR A 2 -1.44 -2.50 12.74
C THR A 2 -0.02 -3.07 12.77
N GLU A 3 0.66 -3.03 13.93
CA GLU A 3 2.02 -3.57 14.16
C GLU A 3 2.19 -5.01 13.60
N ASN A 4 1.14 -5.83 13.68
CA ASN A 4 1.10 -7.20 13.15
C ASN A 4 1.19 -7.25 11.61
N SER A 5 0.61 -6.27 10.91
CA SER A 5 0.64 -6.22 9.44
C SER A 5 2.04 -5.97 8.88
N TYR A 6 2.85 -5.14 9.52
CA TYR A 6 4.21 -4.87 9.06
C TYR A 6 5.18 -6.01 9.39
N GLU A 7 4.98 -6.74 10.50
CA GLU A 7 5.72 -7.97 10.77
C GLU A 7 5.45 -9.04 9.70
N GLN A 8 4.20 -9.18 9.25
CA GLN A 8 3.85 -10.08 8.15
C GLN A 8 4.53 -9.68 6.83
N ILE A 9 4.46 -8.41 6.45
CA ILE A 9 5.12 -7.90 5.23
C ILE A 9 6.64 -8.13 5.32
N ALA A 10 7.25 -7.79 6.45
CA ALA A 10 8.68 -7.99 6.68
C ALA A 10 9.08 -9.47 6.60
N ALA A 11 8.28 -10.37 7.18
CA ALA A 11 8.54 -11.81 7.11
C ALA A 11 8.54 -12.30 5.66
N VAL A 12 7.53 -11.93 4.89
CA VAL A 12 7.40 -12.32 3.48
C VAL A 12 8.58 -11.79 2.65
N VAL A 13 8.91 -10.51 2.79
CA VAL A 13 10.05 -9.88 2.09
C VAL A 13 11.38 -10.55 2.45
N ILE A 14 11.62 -10.82 3.73
CA ILE A 14 12.86 -11.45 4.19
C ILE A 14 12.97 -12.89 3.68
N THR A 15 11.86 -13.63 3.68
CA THR A 15 11.81 -14.99 3.14
C THR A 15 12.12 -14.98 1.65
N GLU A 16 11.45 -14.12 0.88
CA GLU A 16 11.64 -14.07 -0.57
C GLU A 16 13.06 -13.62 -0.95
N ALA A 17 13.57 -12.57 -0.29
CA ALA A 17 14.95 -12.13 -0.50
C ALA A 17 15.98 -13.22 -0.14
N SER A 18 15.72 -14.05 0.88
CA SER A 18 16.59 -15.17 1.25
C SER A 18 16.57 -16.30 0.21
N ASN A 19 15.44 -16.52 -0.47
CA ASN A 19 15.30 -17.52 -1.52
C ASN A 19 16.07 -17.12 -2.79
N ILE A 20 16.11 -15.81 -3.10
CA ILE A 20 16.80 -15.28 -4.28
C ILE A 20 18.30 -15.07 -4.01
N ASP A 21 18.67 -14.51 -2.86
CA ASP A 21 20.05 -14.17 -2.51
C ASP A 21 20.54 -14.94 -1.28
N PRO A 22 21.34 -16.00 -1.46
CA PRO A 22 21.89 -16.77 -0.35
C PRO A 22 22.75 -15.95 0.62
N ARG A 23 23.32 -14.81 0.20
CA ARG A 23 24.11 -13.91 1.07
C ARG A 23 23.22 -13.25 2.11
N PHE A 24 21.96 -12.99 1.76
CA PHE A 24 20.96 -12.41 2.66
C PHE A 24 20.59 -13.40 3.79
N GLY A 25 20.38 -14.67 3.44
CA GLY A 25 20.05 -15.75 4.39
C GLY A 25 21.22 -16.23 5.25
N LYS A 26 22.46 -16.22 4.72
CA LYS A 26 23.68 -16.63 5.47
C LYS A 26 23.93 -15.84 6.76
N GLN A 27 23.32 -14.67 6.90
CA GLN A 27 23.44 -13.84 8.11
C GLN A 27 22.40 -14.18 9.20
N ILE A 28 21.57 -15.21 9.00
CA ILE A 28 20.49 -15.59 9.90
C ILE A 28 20.69 -17.06 10.37
N PRO A 29 21.61 -17.31 11.33
CA PRO A 29 21.98 -18.64 11.77
C PRO A 29 20.90 -19.40 12.57
N ASN A 30 19.85 -18.73 13.05
CA ASN A 30 18.77 -19.38 13.80
C ASN A 30 17.45 -18.59 13.76
N GLU A 31 16.38 -19.26 14.15
CA GLU A 31 15.01 -18.74 14.19
C GLU A 31 14.86 -17.49 15.07
N LYS A 32 15.55 -17.42 16.21
CA LYS A 32 15.52 -16.23 17.09
C LYS A 32 16.07 -14.99 16.37
N GLN A 33 17.15 -15.14 15.61
CA GLN A 33 17.72 -14.05 14.83
C GLN A 33 16.85 -13.69 13.62
N LEU A 34 16.16 -14.67 13.02
CA LEU A 34 15.15 -14.41 11.98
C LEU A 34 14.03 -13.54 12.53
N HIS A 35 13.42 -13.91 13.65
CA HIS A 35 12.37 -13.13 14.31
C HIS A 35 12.85 -11.73 14.69
N GLY A 36 14.09 -11.61 15.19
CA GLY A 36 14.70 -10.32 15.49
C GLY A 36 14.87 -9.43 14.25
N ARG A 37 15.20 -10.02 13.11
CA ARG A 37 15.33 -9.31 11.82
C ARG A 37 13.98 -8.88 11.27
N VAL A 38 12.99 -9.77 11.28
CA VAL A 38 11.59 -9.47 10.90
C VAL A 38 11.05 -8.29 11.70
N ARG A 39 11.16 -8.34 13.04
CA ARG A 39 10.72 -7.24 13.90
C ARG A 39 11.46 -5.94 13.63
N SER A 40 12.76 -6.00 13.38
CA SER A 40 13.55 -4.81 13.05
C SER A 40 13.11 -4.17 11.74
N TRP A 41 12.87 -4.97 10.71
CA TRP A 41 12.34 -4.49 9.42
C TRP A 41 10.94 -3.93 9.56
N ALA A 42 10.05 -4.62 10.28
CA ALA A 42 8.70 -4.17 10.56
C ALA A 42 8.67 -2.79 11.21
N LYS A 43 9.55 -2.53 12.18
CA LYS A 43 9.69 -1.20 12.81
C LYS A 43 10.16 -0.12 11.83
N VAL A 44 10.99 -0.47 10.85
CA VAL A 44 11.42 0.47 9.80
C VAL A 44 10.24 0.78 8.87
N PHE A 45 9.47 -0.24 8.47
CA PHE A 45 8.26 -0.04 7.66
C PHE A 45 7.20 0.79 8.40
N GLU A 46 6.96 0.48 9.68
CA GLU A 46 6.00 1.19 10.51
C GLU A 46 6.30 2.69 10.62
N ARG A 47 7.58 3.05 10.83
CA ARG A 47 8.00 4.45 10.98
C ARG A 47 7.90 5.27 9.70
N ASN A 48 8.12 4.63 8.55
CA ASN A 48 8.12 5.34 7.26
C ASN A 48 6.73 5.30 6.58
N GLY A 49 5.87 4.35 6.97
CA GLY A 49 4.56 4.16 6.37
C GLY A 49 4.62 3.78 4.89
N ALA A 50 3.46 3.59 4.26
CA ALA A 50 3.33 3.38 2.81
C ALA A 50 4.14 2.19 2.26
N VAL A 51 4.05 1.05 2.94
CA VAL A 51 4.55 -0.24 2.45
C VAL A 51 3.36 -1.20 2.37
N TRP A 52 3.14 -1.82 1.22
CA TRP A 52 2.03 -2.73 0.96
C TRP A 52 2.53 -4.12 0.57
N PRO A 53 1.84 -5.21 0.94
CA PRO A 53 2.35 -6.57 0.75
C PRO A 53 2.78 -6.89 -0.68
N GLN A 54 1.92 -6.62 -1.67
CA GLN A 54 2.22 -6.89 -3.08
C GLN A 54 3.40 -6.05 -3.57
N GLU A 55 3.36 -4.73 -3.36
CA GLU A 55 4.43 -3.83 -3.80
C GLU A 55 5.77 -4.10 -3.11
N ALA A 56 5.74 -4.56 -1.86
CA ALA A 56 6.95 -4.91 -1.13
C ALA A 56 7.60 -6.18 -1.70
N LEU A 57 6.81 -7.14 -2.18
CA LEU A 57 7.32 -8.30 -2.92
C LEU A 57 7.85 -7.89 -4.29
N ASP A 58 7.12 -7.05 -5.02
CA ASP A 58 7.56 -6.54 -6.32
C ASP A 58 8.89 -5.77 -6.19
N ALA A 59 9.10 -5.06 -5.07
CA ALA A 59 10.36 -4.41 -4.75
C ALA A 59 11.53 -5.40 -4.65
N VAL A 60 11.32 -6.57 -4.06
CA VAL A 60 12.34 -7.63 -3.97
C VAL A 60 12.72 -8.10 -5.37
N TYR A 61 11.73 -8.43 -6.21
CA TYR A 61 11.98 -8.89 -7.57
C TYR A 61 12.71 -7.81 -8.39
N ALA A 62 12.19 -6.58 -8.42
CA ALA A 62 12.79 -5.47 -9.15
C ALA A 62 14.22 -5.14 -8.67
N HIS A 63 14.50 -5.30 -7.37
CA HIS A 63 15.84 -5.08 -6.82
C HIS A 63 16.86 -6.08 -7.36
N TYR A 64 16.48 -7.36 -7.42
CA TYR A 64 17.35 -8.48 -7.81
C TYR A 64 17.39 -8.75 -9.32
N GLU A 65 16.52 -8.12 -10.12
CA GLU A 65 16.67 -8.07 -11.59
C GLU A 65 17.90 -7.28 -12.04
N ARG A 66 18.46 -6.43 -11.17
CA ARG A 66 19.66 -5.65 -11.48
C ARG A 66 20.91 -6.53 -11.48
N ALA A 67 21.80 -6.29 -12.44
CA ALA A 67 23.12 -6.90 -12.44
C ALA A 67 23.88 -6.56 -11.15
N ASP A 68 24.55 -7.56 -10.57
CA ASP A 68 25.36 -7.43 -9.35
C ASP A 68 24.64 -6.80 -8.15
N ALA A 69 23.34 -7.05 -8.00
CA ALA A 69 22.56 -6.54 -6.88
C ALA A 69 23.20 -6.92 -5.53
N PHE A 70 23.38 -5.93 -4.65
CA PHE A 70 23.73 -6.15 -3.24
C PHE A 70 22.53 -6.70 -2.46
N PRO A 71 22.70 -7.27 -1.26
CA PRO A 71 21.58 -7.68 -0.42
C PRO A 71 20.61 -6.51 -0.18
N ILE A 72 19.32 -6.75 -0.40
CA ILE A 72 18.27 -5.74 -0.24
C ILE A 72 18.15 -5.27 1.21
N MET A 73 17.84 -3.98 1.41
CA MET A 73 17.62 -3.34 2.70
C MET A 73 16.17 -2.83 2.80
N PRO A 74 15.61 -2.61 4.00
CA PRO A 74 14.23 -2.14 4.14
C PRO A 74 14.01 -0.77 3.50
N GLY A 75 15.06 0.05 3.39
CA GLY A 75 15.01 1.33 2.68
C GLY A 75 14.74 1.19 1.18
N ASP A 76 15.29 0.15 0.53
CA ASP A 76 15.05 -0.10 -0.90
C ASP A 76 13.58 -0.43 -1.16
N VAL A 77 12.97 -1.23 -0.27
CA VAL A 77 11.55 -1.61 -0.33
C VAL A 77 10.64 -0.38 -0.15
N ILE A 78 10.95 0.47 0.82
CA ILE A 78 10.21 1.72 1.06
C ILE A 78 10.32 2.64 -0.15
N GLU A 79 11.53 2.82 -0.69
CA GLU A 79 11.76 3.67 -1.85
C GLU A 79 10.98 3.15 -3.08
N TYR A 80 10.93 1.84 -3.28
CA TYR A 80 10.15 1.24 -4.34
C TYR A 80 8.65 1.52 -4.18
N CYS A 81 8.07 1.21 -3.00
CA CYS A 81 6.64 1.40 -2.73
C CYS A 81 6.24 2.89 -2.87
N ALA A 82 7.08 3.81 -2.40
CA ALA A 82 6.82 5.25 -2.50
C ALA A 82 6.74 5.78 -3.94
N LYS A 83 7.35 5.07 -4.90
CA LYS A 83 7.31 5.42 -6.33
C LYS A 83 6.11 4.82 -7.06
N GLN A 84 5.41 3.87 -6.45
CA GLN A 84 4.32 3.19 -7.11
C GLN A 84 3.09 4.09 -7.25
N PRO A 85 2.35 3.99 -8.37
CA PRO A 85 1.05 4.65 -8.48
C PRO A 85 0.07 4.01 -7.50
N VAL A 86 -0.93 4.77 -7.05
CA VAL A 86 -2.00 4.30 -6.15
C VAL A 86 -2.66 3.00 -6.64
N ALA A 87 -2.79 2.83 -7.96
CA ALA A 87 -3.44 1.69 -8.59
C ALA A 87 -2.53 0.46 -8.80
N SER A 88 -1.30 0.48 -8.28
CA SER A 88 -0.35 -0.63 -8.42
C SER A 88 -0.74 -1.87 -7.62
N SER A 89 -1.44 -1.70 -6.50
CA SER A 89 -1.91 -2.81 -5.67
C SER A 89 -3.27 -2.53 -5.04
N ARG A 90 -4.03 -3.59 -4.71
CA ARG A 90 -5.34 -3.45 -4.06
C ARG A 90 -5.21 -2.79 -2.69
N GLU A 91 -4.15 -3.13 -1.97
CA GLU A 91 -3.87 -2.65 -0.62
C GLU A 91 -3.53 -1.15 -0.62
N HIS A 92 -2.80 -0.67 -1.63
CA HIS A 92 -2.53 0.75 -1.81
C HIS A 92 -3.79 1.51 -2.18
N VAL A 93 -4.62 1.00 -3.10
CA VAL A 93 -5.92 1.62 -3.37
C VAL A 93 -6.79 1.67 -2.11
N SER A 94 -6.86 0.57 -1.36
CA SER A 94 -7.62 0.47 -0.11
C SER A 94 -7.17 1.51 0.94
N TRP A 95 -5.85 1.62 1.15
CA TRP A 95 -5.29 2.65 2.04
C TRP A 95 -5.56 4.07 1.55
N TRP A 96 -5.45 4.29 0.23
CA TRP A 96 -5.71 5.59 -0.37
C TRP A 96 -7.18 6.00 -0.21
N LEU A 97 -8.12 5.05 -0.33
CA LEU A 97 -9.54 5.28 -0.05
C LEU A 97 -9.74 5.71 1.41
N ASP A 98 -9.11 5.06 2.38
CA ASP A 98 -9.22 5.43 3.80
C ASP A 98 -8.67 6.84 4.09
N ARG A 99 -7.59 7.20 3.40
CA ARG A 99 -6.99 8.54 3.49
C ARG A 99 -7.96 9.59 2.95
N TRP A 100 -8.57 9.36 1.79
CA TRP A 100 -9.47 10.32 1.16
C TRP A 100 -10.90 10.31 1.69
N ALA A 101 -11.32 9.25 2.38
CA ALA A 101 -12.59 9.21 3.09
C ALA A 101 -12.69 10.28 4.19
N GLN A 102 -11.54 10.77 4.71
CA GLN A 102 -11.46 11.83 5.72
C GLN A 102 -11.70 13.23 5.16
N HIS A 103 -11.87 13.36 3.84
CA HIS A 103 -12.02 14.64 3.15
C HIS A 103 -13.38 14.69 2.44
N PRO A 104 -14.47 15.04 3.15
CA PRO A 104 -15.84 14.86 2.63
C PRO A 104 -16.17 15.75 1.42
N TRP A 105 -15.49 16.88 1.27
CA TRP A 105 -15.64 17.78 0.11
C TRP A 105 -14.67 17.46 -1.05
N SER A 106 -13.86 16.39 -0.95
CA SER A 106 -12.91 16.04 -2.00
C SER A 106 -13.54 15.18 -3.10
N THR A 107 -13.26 15.54 -4.34
CA THR A 107 -13.60 14.80 -5.57
C THR A 107 -12.54 13.75 -5.96
N ALA A 108 -11.46 13.59 -5.18
CA ALA A 108 -10.32 12.76 -5.57
C ALA A 108 -10.70 11.31 -5.93
N ILE A 109 -11.65 10.72 -5.17
CA ILE A 109 -12.17 9.37 -5.43
C ILE A 109 -12.89 9.31 -6.78
N GLU A 110 -13.75 10.28 -7.06
CA GLU A 110 -14.51 10.36 -8.31
C GLU A 110 -13.59 10.59 -9.52
N GLU A 111 -12.52 11.37 -9.37
CA GLU A 111 -11.50 11.57 -10.40
C GLU A 111 -10.73 10.28 -10.72
N LYS A 112 -10.45 9.44 -9.71
CA LYS A 112 -9.82 8.12 -9.91
C LYS A 112 -10.78 7.09 -10.50
N VAL A 113 -12.05 7.11 -10.09
CA VAL A 113 -13.10 6.26 -10.66
C VAL A 113 -13.58 6.77 -12.03
N GLY A 114 -13.28 8.02 -12.39
CA GLY A 114 -13.56 8.60 -13.70
C GLY A 114 -15.03 8.96 -13.93
N ARG A 115 -15.85 9.02 -12.87
CA ARG A 115 -17.24 9.46 -12.93
C ARG A 115 -17.72 10.02 -11.59
N PRO A 116 -18.71 10.93 -11.57
CA PRO A 116 -19.36 11.38 -10.35
C PRO A 116 -20.04 10.23 -9.59
N ILE A 117 -20.04 10.33 -8.26
CA ILE A 117 -20.67 9.35 -7.36
C ILE A 117 -21.49 10.12 -6.32
N PRO A 118 -22.80 10.30 -6.55
CA PRO A 118 -23.65 11.16 -5.71
C PRO A 118 -23.63 10.83 -4.22
N GLN A 119 -23.38 9.57 -3.85
CA GLN A 119 -23.29 9.13 -2.45
C GLN A 119 -22.03 9.65 -1.73
N LEU A 120 -21.00 10.04 -2.48
CA LEU A 120 -19.80 10.67 -1.96
C LEU A 120 -19.96 12.19 -1.84
N GLU A 121 -20.93 12.78 -2.52
CA GLU A 121 -21.17 14.22 -2.47
C GLU A 121 -21.69 14.62 -1.08
N PRO A 122 -21.15 15.70 -0.49
CA PRO A 122 -21.58 16.17 0.81
C PRO A 122 -22.98 16.79 0.69
N ASP A 123 -23.86 16.43 1.62
CA ASP A 123 -25.22 17.00 1.70
C ASP A 123 -25.26 18.38 2.38
N SER A 124 -24.09 18.89 2.81
CA SER A 124 -23.90 20.19 3.46
C SER A 124 -22.47 20.71 3.23
N ASN A 125 -22.32 22.03 3.16
CA ASN A 125 -21.02 22.71 3.11
C ASN A 125 -20.59 23.27 4.48
N ASP A 126 -21.34 22.98 5.54
CA ASP A 126 -20.98 23.41 6.90
C ASP A 126 -19.83 22.55 7.44
N THR A 127 -18.76 23.21 7.88
CA THR A 127 -17.63 22.54 8.54
C THR A 127 -18.02 21.79 9.81
N ALA A 128 -19.09 22.20 10.50
CA ALA A 128 -19.61 21.51 11.67
C ALA A 128 -20.13 20.09 11.33
N ASP A 129 -20.55 19.85 10.09
CA ASP A 129 -21.01 18.55 9.61
C ASP A 129 -19.88 17.58 9.25
N ALA A 130 -18.61 18.02 9.22
CA ALA A 130 -17.47 17.21 8.79
C ALA A 130 -17.44 15.80 9.42
N PRO A 131 -17.57 15.62 10.75
CA PRO A 131 -17.52 14.28 11.35
C PRO A 131 -18.59 13.34 10.81
N ARG A 132 -19.84 13.81 10.69
CA ARG A 132 -20.97 13.04 10.15
C ARG A 132 -20.76 12.69 8.69
N LEU A 133 -20.27 13.64 7.88
CA LEU A 133 -20.00 13.41 6.46
C LEU A 133 -18.86 12.40 6.24
N ILE A 134 -17.80 12.47 7.05
CA ILE A 134 -16.70 11.50 7.02
C ILE A 134 -17.20 10.10 7.36
N GLU A 135 -18.04 9.95 8.38
CA GLU A 135 -18.61 8.66 8.79
C GLU A 135 -19.49 8.06 7.68
N LYS A 136 -20.42 8.85 7.14
CA LYS A 136 -21.28 8.44 6.01
C LYS A 136 -20.44 8.02 4.79
N ARG A 137 -19.40 8.80 4.47
CA ARG A 137 -18.50 8.53 3.36
C ARG A 137 -17.69 7.24 3.57
N ARG A 138 -17.16 7.03 4.77
CA ARG A 138 -16.44 5.78 5.14
C ARG A 138 -17.36 4.57 5.02
N ALA A 139 -18.55 4.62 5.60
CA ALA A 139 -19.50 3.52 5.54
C ALA A 139 -19.85 3.12 4.11
N PHE A 140 -20.07 4.10 3.23
CA PHE A 140 -20.33 3.83 1.81
C PHE A 140 -19.11 3.25 1.08
N ILE A 141 -17.91 3.79 1.33
CA ILE A 141 -16.67 3.25 0.78
C ILE A 141 -16.44 1.81 1.25
N ASP A 142 -16.72 1.50 2.51
CA ASP A 142 -16.57 0.16 3.09
C ASP A 142 -17.55 -0.84 2.45
N GLU A 143 -18.81 -0.44 2.25
CA GLU A 143 -19.82 -1.27 1.58
C GLU A 143 -19.45 -1.56 0.12
N GLN A 144 -18.82 -0.60 -0.57
CA GLN A 144 -18.49 -0.68 -1.99
C GLN A 144 -16.98 -0.85 -2.24
N ARG A 145 -16.23 -1.33 -1.25
CA ARG A 145 -14.76 -1.26 -1.27
C ARG A 145 -14.14 -1.96 -2.47
N ASP A 146 -14.58 -3.19 -2.75
CA ASP A 146 -14.08 -3.95 -3.91
C ASP A 146 -14.42 -3.28 -5.23
N PHE A 147 -15.63 -2.71 -5.35
CA PHE A 147 -16.02 -1.94 -6.53
C PHE A 147 -15.07 -0.77 -6.78
N PHE A 148 -14.76 0.01 -5.73
CA PHE A 148 -13.82 1.13 -5.84
C PHE A 148 -12.42 0.67 -6.25
N ILE A 149 -11.92 -0.38 -5.62
CA ILE A 149 -10.60 -0.92 -5.92
C ILE A 149 -10.52 -1.35 -7.39
N ASP A 150 -11.47 -2.17 -7.84
CA ASP A 150 -11.50 -2.72 -9.20
C ASP A 150 -11.62 -1.62 -10.25
N GLN A 151 -12.46 -0.61 -10.02
CA GLN A 151 -12.62 0.50 -10.96
C GLN A 151 -11.37 1.39 -11.04
N ILE A 152 -10.73 1.68 -9.92
CA ILE A 152 -9.52 2.51 -9.89
C ILE A 152 -8.37 1.81 -10.64
N ILE A 153 -8.20 0.50 -10.44
CA ILE A 153 -7.21 -0.32 -11.15
C ILE A 153 -7.54 -0.33 -12.66
N ALA A 154 -8.75 -0.71 -13.04
CA ALA A 154 -9.16 -0.78 -14.44
C ALA A 154 -9.03 0.57 -15.17
N ASN A 155 -9.23 1.69 -14.49
CA ASN A 155 -9.02 3.02 -15.05
C ASN A 155 -7.56 3.38 -15.26
N ALA A 156 -6.69 2.96 -14.34
CA ALA A 156 -5.26 3.16 -14.49
C ALA A 156 -4.73 2.37 -15.69
N ASP A 157 -5.15 1.12 -15.85
CA ASP A 157 -4.77 0.25 -16.97
C ASP A 157 -5.22 0.84 -18.31
N ARG A 158 -6.47 1.30 -18.40
CA ARG A 158 -6.98 1.98 -19.60
C ARG A 158 -6.15 3.21 -19.97
N LYS A 159 -5.78 4.02 -18.97
CA LYS A 159 -4.95 5.23 -19.18
C LYS A 159 -3.53 4.89 -19.61
N ALA A 160 -2.97 3.77 -19.15
CA ALA A 160 -1.64 3.31 -19.56
C ALA A 160 -1.60 2.85 -21.03
N ILE A 161 -2.66 2.20 -21.52
CA ILE A 161 -2.75 1.75 -22.93
C ILE A 161 -2.88 2.92 -23.91
N THR A 162 -3.53 4.01 -23.49
CA THR A 162 -3.78 5.18 -24.37
C THR A 162 -2.61 6.18 -24.46
N ARG A 163 -1.47 5.91 -23.80
CA ARG A 163 -0.28 6.76 -23.79
C ARG A 163 0.81 6.20 -24.70
#